data_AF-A0A838KMR1-F1
#
_entry.id   AF-A0A838KMR1-F1
#
_cell.length_a   1.000
_cell.length_b   1.000
_cell.length_c   1.000
_cell.angle_alpha   90.00
_cell.angle_beta   90.00
_cell.angle_gamma   90.00
#
_symmetry.space_group_name_H-M   'P 1'
#
loop_
_entity.id
_entity.type
_entity.pdbx_description
1 polymer ?
#
loop_
_entity_poly.entity_id
_entity_poly.type
_entity_poly.pdbx_seq_one_letter_code
_entity_poly.pdbx_strand_id
1 'polypeptide(L)'
;MNEQSNEVVEITGHLMDSGILSRVLSDIREYGGDHVIERFDLGHDAADTSYARILVSADDDESLQRMLMRLQTRGVNMVHPGEVTVSETDTD
;
A
#
# COMPACT_ATOMS: atom_id res chain seq x y z
N MET A 1 8.88 3.85 -22.90
CA MET A 1 9.27 3.35 -21.56
C MET A 1 8.00 3.42 -20.73
N ASN A 2 7.61 2.33 -20.08
CA ASN A 2 6.50 2.40 -19.12
C ASN A 2 7.11 2.89 -17.80
N GLU A 3 6.70 4.07 -17.35
CA GLU A 3 7.17 4.69 -16.12
C GLU A 3 6.37 4.12 -14.95
N GLN A 4 6.88 3.06 -14.31
CA GLN A 4 6.23 2.50 -13.13
C GLN A 4 6.33 3.48 -11.95
N SER A 5 5.22 3.77 -11.30
CA SER A 5 5.14 4.63 -10.12
C SER A 5 4.85 3.79 -8.87
N ASN A 6 5.40 4.20 -7.72
CA ASN A 6 5.15 3.53 -6.46
C ASN A 6 4.94 4.50 -5.29
N GLU A 7 4.24 4.05 -4.25
CA GLU A 7 3.99 4.80 -3.03
C GLU A 7 3.87 3.86 -1.83
N VAL A 8 4.28 4.34 -0.66
CA VAL A 8 4.20 3.59 0.60
C VAL A 8 2.90 3.92 1.33
N VAL A 9 2.17 2.88 1.72
CA VAL A 9 0.97 2.98 2.56
C VAL A 9 1.16 2.26 3.88
N GLU A 10 0.52 2.76 4.93
CA GLU A 10 0.51 2.11 6.25
C GLU A 10 -0.89 1.72 6.67
N ILE A 11 -0.97 0.59 7.35
CA ILE A 11 -2.23 0.09 7.90
C ILE A 11 -2.00 -0.20 9.37
N THR A 12 -2.81 0.43 10.22
CA THR A 12 -2.86 0.18 11.65
C THR A 12 -4.23 -0.35 12.02
N GLY A 13 -4.28 -1.39 12.85
CA GLY A 13 -5.53 -1.96 13.35
C GLY A 13 -5.39 -3.42 13.75
N HIS A 14 -6.51 -4.10 13.97
CA HIS A 14 -6.52 -5.56 14.15
C HIS A 14 -6.35 -6.25 12.80
N LEU A 15 -5.12 -6.23 12.27
CA LEU A 15 -4.83 -6.66 10.89
C LEU A 15 -5.13 -8.15 10.65
N MET A 16 -4.97 -8.98 11.68
CA MET A 16 -5.24 -10.41 11.64
C MET A 16 -6.71 -10.75 11.85
N ASP A 17 -7.37 -10.16 12.85
CA ASP A 17 -8.74 -10.54 13.20
C ASP A 17 -9.78 -10.03 12.21
N SER A 18 -9.57 -8.84 11.65
CA SER A 18 -10.52 -8.19 10.74
C SER A 18 -10.36 -8.63 9.28
N GLY A 19 -9.26 -9.32 8.94
CA GLY A 19 -8.92 -9.65 7.56
C GLY A 19 -8.65 -8.44 6.66
N ILE A 20 -8.51 -7.24 7.25
CA ILE A 20 -8.33 -5.99 6.51
C ILE A 20 -7.07 -6.00 5.64
N LEU A 21 -5.98 -6.61 6.12
CA LEU A 21 -4.74 -6.73 5.36
C LEU A 21 -4.99 -7.49 4.05
N SER A 22 -5.54 -8.71 4.15
CA SER A 22 -5.84 -9.53 2.97
C SER A 22 -6.78 -8.83 1.98
N ARG A 23 -7.74 -8.07 2.48
CA ARG A 23 -8.65 -7.28 1.65
C ARG A 23 -7.92 -6.17 0.89
N VAL A 24 -7.07 -5.42 1.57
CA VAL A 24 -6.28 -4.35 0.95
C VAL A 24 -5.33 -4.90 -0.12
N LEU A 25 -4.64 -6.01 0.16
CA LEU A 25 -3.77 -6.66 -0.83
C LEU A 25 -4.55 -7.20 -2.04
N SER A 26 -5.80 -7.62 -1.83
CA SER A 26 -6.69 -8.06 -2.92
C SER A 26 -7.16 -6.87 -3.75
N ASP A 27 -7.55 -5.77 -3.10
CA ASP A 27 -7.99 -4.54 -3.77
C ASP A 27 -6.88 -3.94 -4.64
N ILE A 28 -5.63 -3.93 -4.16
CA ILE A 28 -4.46 -3.49 -4.95
C ILE A 28 -4.36 -4.28 -6.26
N ARG A 29 -4.47 -5.62 -6.16
CA ARG A 29 -4.41 -6.52 -7.31
C ARG A 29 -5.60 -6.34 -8.27
N GLU A 30 -6.80 -6.09 -7.73
CA GLU A 30 -8.02 -5.84 -8.52
C GLU A 30 -7.90 -4.54 -9.33
N TYR A 31 -7.17 -3.54 -8.82
CA TYR A 31 -6.88 -2.31 -9.53
C TYR A 31 -5.65 -2.39 -10.45
N GLY A 32 -5.07 -3.58 -10.63
CA GLY A 32 -3.93 -3.81 -11.52
C GLY A 32 -2.59 -3.34 -10.96
N GLY A 33 -2.53 -3.00 -9.66
CA GLY A 33 -1.28 -2.69 -8.98
C GLY A 33 -0.60 -3.93 -8.41
N ASP A 34 0.68 -3.76 -8.07
CA ASP A 34 1.47 -4.75 -7.32
C ASP A 34 1.81 -4.22 -5.92
N HIS A 35 2.22 -5.12 -5.02
CA HIS A 35 2.57 -4.75 -3.65
C HIS A 35 3.71 -5.57 -3.06
N VAL A 36 4.49 -4.89 -2.22
CA VAL A 36 5.51 -5.50 -1.37
C VAL A 36 5.27 -5.07 0.08
N ILE A 37 5.11 -6.04 0.99
CA ILE A 37 5.05 -5.74 2.43
C ILE A 37 6.48 -5.49 2.91
N GLU A 38 6.82 -4.23 3.17
CA GLU A 38 8.15 -3.83 3.66
C GLU A 38 8.32 -4.15 5.15
N ARG A 39 7.25 -3.99 5.92
CA ARG A 39 7.25 -4.24 7.36
C ARG A 39 5.89 -4.74 7.82
N PHE A 40 5.92 -5.70 8.75
CA PHE A 40 4.73 -6.20 9.40
C PHE A 40 5.02 -6.46 10.87
N ASP A 41 4.42 -5.68 11.75
CA ASP A 41 4.49 -5.85 13.19
C ASP A 41 3.13 -6.37 13.68
N LEU A 42 3.14 -7.63 14.13
CA LEU A 42 1.98 -8.22 14.79
C LEU A 42 1.92 -7.81 16.26
N GLY A 43 0.74 -7.39 16.69
CA GLY A 43 0.43 -7.27 18.10
C GLY A 43 0.65 -8.59 18.84
N HIS A 44 1.08 -8.52 20.10
CA HIS A 44 1.39 -9.72 20.89
C HIS A 44 0.09 -10.46 21.29
N ASP A 45 -0.90 -9.68 21.72
CA ASP A 45 -2.25 -10.15 22.04
C ASP A 45 -3.26 -9.72 20.96
N ALA A 46 -4.41 -10.39 20.87
CA ALA A 46 -5.46 -10.05 19.90
C ALA A 46 -6.05 -8.63 20.10
N ALA A 47 -5.92 -8.09 21.31
CA ALA A 47 -6.32 -6.72 21.62
C ALA A 47 -5.29 -5.67 21.17
N ASP A 48 -4.07 -6.09 20.80
CA ASP A 48 -3.01 -5.19 20.37
C ASP A 48 -3.17 -4.82 18.91
N THR A 49 -3.00 -3.53 18.62
CA THR A 49 -2.97 -3.01 17.27
C THR A 49 -1.76 -3.59 16.53
N SER A 50 -2.01 -4.21 15.38
CA SER A 50 -0.98 -4.61 14.43
C SER A 50 -0.71 -3.49 13.42
N TYR A 51 0.48 -3.51 12.83
CA TYR A 51 0.94 -2.51 11.89
C TYR A 51 1.55 -3.16 10.64
N ALA A 52 1.25 -2.61 9.47
CA ALA A 52 1.84 -3.01 8.20
C ALA A 52 2.29 -1.77 7.42
N ARG A 53 3.47 -1.85 6.81
CA ARG A 53 3.96 -0.89 5.82
C ARG A 53 4.12 -1.62 4.49
N ILE A 54 3.49 -1.08 3.46
CA ILE A 54 3.34 -1.75 2.16
C ILE A 54 3.73 -0.76 1.07
N LEU A 55 4.70 -1.14 0.23
CA LEU A 55 4.98 -0.46 -1.02
C LEU A 55 3.96 -0.93 -2.06
N VAL A 56 3.28 0.00 -2.71
CA VAL A 56 2.30 -0.25 -3.75
C VAL A 56 2.80 0.35 -5.05
N SER A 57 2.73 -0.40 -6.15
CA SER A 57 3.24 0.01 -7.46
C SER A 57 2.16 -0.10 -8.54
N ALA A 58 2.23 0.77 -9.55
CA ALA A 58 1.38 0.73 -10.74
C ALA A 58 2.19 1.08 -12.01
N ASP A 59 1.59 0.84 -13.17
CA ASP A 59 2.22 1.08 -14.48
C ASP A 59 2.50 2.55 -14.78
N ASP A 60 1.80 3.47 -14.10
CA ASP A 60 1.92 4.93 -14.24
C ASP A 60 1.34 5.65 -13.00
N ASP A 61 1.69 6.94 -12.84
CA ASP A 61 1.27 7.76 -11.70
C ASP A 61 -0.25 7.97 -11.63
N GLU A 62 -0.93 8.12 -12.77
CA GLU A 62 -2.39 8.31 -12.78
C GLU A 62 -3.10 7.05 -12.27
N SER A 63 -2.63 5.87 -12.69
CA SER A 63 -3.10 4.57 -12.19
C SER A 63 -2.84 4.41 -10.69
N LEU A 64 -1.64 4.78 -10.21
CA LEU A 64 -1.28 4.75 -8.80
C LEU A 64 -2.20 5.66 -7.96
N GLN A 65 -2.35 6.93 -8.35
CA GLN A 65 -3.19 7.89 -7.63
C GLN A 65 -4.66 7.45 -7.60
N ARG A 66 -5.19 6.91 -8.70
CA ARG A 66 -6.55 6.36 -8.75
C ARG A 66 -6.72 5.17 -7.80
N MET A 67 -5.73 4.29 -7.70
CA MET A 67 -5.75 3.16 -6.78
C MET A 67 -5.69 3.64 -5.32
N LEU A 68 -4.77 4.53 -4.98
CA LEU A 68 -4.61 5.09 -3.63
C LEU A 68 -5.87 5.79 -3.13
N MET A 69 -6.53 6.59 -3.98
CA MET A 69 -7.82 7.21 -3.64
C MET A 69 -8.88 6.16 -3.27
N ARG A 70 -8.91 5.01 -3.95
CA ARG A 70 -9.85 3.93 -3.64
C ARG A 70 -9.49 3.23 -2.34
N LEU A 71 -8.21 3.01 -2.07
CA LEU A 71 -7.75 2.39 -0.83
C LEU A 71 -8.07 3.26 0.40
N GLN A 72 -7.94 4.59 0.29
CA GLN A 72 -8.34 5.53 1.36
C GLN A 72 -9.81 5.39 1.75
N THR A 73 -10.72 5.23 0.78
CA THR A 73 -12.16 5.06 1.08
C THR A 73 -12.47 3.80 1.91
N ARG A 74 -11.52 2.88 2.02
CA ARG A 74 -11.63 1.61 2.75
C ARG A 74 -10.90 1.63 4.10
N GLY A 75 -10.41 2.79 4.54
CA GLY A 75 -9.76 2.96 5.85
C GLY A 75 -8.26 2.72 5.86
N VAL A 76 -7.61 2.68 4.69
CA VAL A 76 -6.15 2.68 4.59
C VAL A 76 -5.64 4.11 4.76
N ASN A 77 -4.72 4.33 5.69
CA ASN A 77 -4.12 5.64 5.91
C ASN A 77 -2.82 5.73 5.10
N MET A 78 -2.71 6.74 4.24
CA MET A 78 -1.44 7.00 3.55
C MET A 78 -0.47 7.67 4.53
N VAL A 79 0.80 7.25 4.50
CA VAL A 79 1.81 7.72 5.46
C VAL A 79 2.11 9.20 5.26
N HIS A 80 2.14 9.65 3.99
CA HIS A 80 2.36 11.03 3.63
C HIS A 80 1.80 11.30 2.22
N PRO A 81 1.00 12.36 1.99
CA PRO A 81 0.73 12.86 0.63
C PRO A 81 1.95 13.59 0.03
N GLY A 82 3.19 13.17 0.33
CA GLY A 82 4.36 14.05 0.22
C GLY A 82 5.71 13.44 -0.11
N GLU A 83 5.83 12.14 -0.31
CA GLU A 83 7.10 11.56 -0.79
C GLU A 83 6.81 10.59 -1.93
N VAL A 84 6.43 11.17 -3.07
CA VAL A 84 6.53 10.47 -4.36
C VAL A 84 8.02 10.19 -4.55
N THR A 85 8.45 8.99 -4.21
CA THR A 85 9.77 8.51 -4.63
C THR A 85 9.63 8.15 -6.09
N VAL A 86 9.75 9.15 -6.97
CA VAL A 86 9.96 8.89 -8.39
C VAL A 86 11.30 8.16 -8.46
N SER A 87 11.26 6.83 -8.57
CA SER A 87 12.46 6.11 -8.98
C SER A 87 12.72 6.45 -10.43
N GLU A 88 13.61 7.42 -10.66
CA GLU A 88 14.33 7.54 -11.92
C GLU A 88 14.95 6.16 -12.19
N THR A 89 14.40 5.42 -13.15
CA THR A 89 15.00 4.14 -13.54
C THR A 89 16.21 4.47 -14.39
N ASP A 90 17.41 4.35 -13.79
CA ASP A 90 18.68 4.39 -14.52
C ASP A 90 18.59 3.40 -15.70
N THR A 91 18.71 3.95 -16.90
CA THR A 91 18.82 3.20 -18.14
C THR A 91 20.30 3.07 -18.46
N ASP A 92 20.87 1.87 -18.24
CA ASP A 92 22.09 1.42 -18.94
C ASP A 92 21.73 0.83 -20.33
#